data_AF-A0A7S6RDK1-F1
#
_entry.id   AF-A0A7S6RDK1-F1
#
_cell.length_a   1.000
_cell.length_b   1.000
_cell.length_c   1.000
_cell.angle_alpha   90.00
_cell.angle_beta   90.00
_cell.angle_gamma   90.00
#
_symmetry.space_group_name_H-M   'P 1'
#
loop_
_entity.id
_entity.type
_entity.pdbx_description
1 polymer ?
#
loop_
_entity_poly.entity_id
_entity_poly.type
_entity_poly.pdbx_seq_one_letter_code
_entity_poly.pdbx_strand_id
1 'polypeptide(L)'
;MTNSESLLSNYQALVQNHASQFDPEIASLQQLVQARMQEIRHSEQVLLEAQVIELKRITDALATDARCCLPTPELKAFVQELKQNKSNNWYTRQSETIIPEDPTTWLLATLELPIGISNYQTLEDPDAYDDERTHILYSYSLSLKLGDTEYRIEVPYKRIYNLNESTESSLKEQIDYYISGDVEGLLREINYPEAETNQLAQELSILVGYVTKLFALKPRTASFEYISTQQ
;
A
#
# COMPACT_ATOMS: atom_id res chain seq x y z
N MET A 1 -28.59 -10.97 72.16
CA MET A 1 -27.26 -11.13 71.55
C MET A 1 -27.44 -12.05 70.35
N THR A 2 -27.31 -11.54 69.14
CA THR A 2 -27.31 -12.36 67.93
C THR A 2 -26.11 -13.30 68.01
N ASN A 3 -26.38 -14.60 68.01
CA ASN A 3 -25.35 -15.62 68.21
C ASN A 3 -24.42 -15.62 66.99
N SER A 4 -23.12 -15.39 67.17
CA SER A 4 -22.15 -15.19 66.09
C SER A 4 -22.11 -16.36 65.09
N GLU A 5 -22.41 -17.57 65.56
CA GLU A 5 -22.54 -18.77 64.73
C GLU A 5 -23.68 -18.67 63.69
N SER A 6 -24.80 -18.04 64.05
CA SER A 6 -25.93 -17.85 63.12
C SER A 6 -25.61 -16.82 62.03
N LEU A 7 -24.82 -15.80 62.35
CA LEU A 7 -24.39 -14.78 61.38
C LEU A 7 -23.40 -15.37 60.36
N LEU A 8 -22.45 -16.19 60.82
CA LEU A 8 -21.50 -16.90 59.96
C LEU A 8 -22.20 -17.90 59.03
N SER A 9 -23.13 -18.69 59.56
CA SER A 9 -23.90 -19.65 58.75
C SER A 9 -24.76 -18.96 57.68
N ASN A 10 -25.39 -17.83 58.01
CA ASN A 10 -26.18 -17.07 57.05
C ASN A 10 -25.30 -16.46 55.95
N TYR A 11 -24.12 -15.96 56.30
CA TYR A 11 -23.16 -15.45 55.31
C TYR A 11 -22.65 -16.55 54.37
N GLN A 12 -22.31 -17.73 54.90
CA GLN A 12 -21.89 -18.86 54.06
C GLN A 12 -22.99 -19.33 53.09
N ALA A 13 -24.24 -19.35 53.54
CA ALA A 13 -25.38 -19.65 52.68
C ALA A 13 -25.57 -18.60 51.57
N LEU A 14 -25.36 -17.32 51.87
CA LEU A 14 -25.37 -16.24 50.88
C LEU A 14 -24.25 -16.40 49.85
N VAL A 15 -23.03 -16.74 50.28
CA VAL A 15 -21.89 -16.99 49.38
C VAL A 15 -22.17 -18.18 48.47
N GLN A 16 -22.69 -19.29 49.01
CA GLN A 16 -23.04 -20.46 48.19
C GLN A 16 -24.18 -20.17 47.22
N ASN A 17 -25.21 -19.42 47.64
CA ASN A 17 -26.30 -19.01 46.75
C ASN A 17 -25.80 -18.08 45.65
N HIS A 18 -24.91 -17.13 45.98
CA HIS A 18 -24.30 -16.26 44.98
C HIS A 18 -23.48 -17.07 43.97
N ALA A 19 -22.58 -17.93 44.43
CA ALA A 19 -21.75 -18.78 43.56
C ALA A 19 -22.62 -19.68 42.66
N SER A 20 -23.63 -20.35 43.23
CA SER A 20 -24.51 -21.24 42.46
C SER A 20 -25.40 -20.51 41.45
N GLN A 21 -25.71 -19.23 41.66
CA GLN A 21 -26.47 -18.42 40.71
C GLN A 21 -25.58 -17.78 39.64
N PHE A 22 -24.46 -17.16 40.04
CA PHE A 22 -23.68 -16.32 39.14
C PHE A 22 -22.52 -17.05 38.45
N ASP A 23 -21.87 -18.05 39.08
CA ASP A 23 -20.74 -18.74 38.45
C ASP A 23 -21.15 -19.43 37.12
N PRO A 24 -22.32 -20.10 37.01
CA PRO A 24 -22.76 -20.67 35.74
C PRO A 24 -23.06 -19.62 34.66
N GLU A 25 -23.61 -18.46 35.05
CA GLU A 25 -23.90 -17.35 34.13
C GLU A 25 -22.60 -16.73 33.59
N ILE A 26 -21.61 -16.51 34.47
CA ILE A 26 -20.28 -16.02 34.09
C ILE A 26 -19.58 -17.02 33.17
N ALA A 27 -19.59 -18.31 33.49
CA ALA A 27 -19.00 -19.35 32.66
C ALA A 27 -19.66 -19.42 31.27
N SER A 28 -20.99 -19.33 31.22
CA SER A 28 -21.75 -19.31 29.96
C SER A 28 -21.42 -18.08 29.11
N LEU A 29 -21.30 -16.91 29.74
CA LEU A 29 -20.92 -15.68 29.05
C LEU A 29 -19.49 -15.76 28.51
N GLN A 30 -18.54 -16.29 29.29
CA GLN A 30 -17.16 -16.50 28.86
C GLN A 30 -17.08 -17.43 27.64
N GLN A 31 -17.82 -18.54 27.66
CA GLN A 31 -17.90 -19.46 26.52
C GLN A 31 -18.51 -18.80 25.29
N LEU A 32 -19.59 -18.02 25.46
CA LEU A 32 -20.22 -17.30 24.37
C LEU A 32 -19.26 -16.28 23.74
N VAL A 33 -18.58 -15.47 24.56
CA VAL A 33 -17.60 -14.50 24.09
C VAL A 33 -16.47 -15.21 23.34
N GLN A 34 -15.94 -16.30 23.89
CA GLN A 34 -14.88 -17.08 23.24
C GLN A 34 -15.32 -17.63 21.88
N ALA A 35 -16.53 -18.19 21.79
CA ALA A 35 -17.08 -18.71 20.54
C ALA A 35 -17.25 -17.60 19.49
N ARG A 36 -17.81 -16.45 19.88
CA ARG A 36 -17.96 -15.29 18.97
C ARG A 36 -16.62 -14.74 18.49
N MET A 37 -15.63 -14.66 19.38
CA MET A 37 -14.28 -14.25 19.02
C MET A 37 -13.64 -15.22 18.01
N GLN A 38 -13.87 -16.52 18.15
CA GLN A 38 -13.39 -17.52 17.19
C GLN A 38 -14.09 -17.39 15.83
N GLU A 39 -15.40 -17.21 15.81
CA GLU A 39 -16.17 -16.99 14.58
C GLU A 39 -15.69 -15.74 13.82
N ILE A 40 -15.50 -14.63 14.52
CA ILE A 40 -15.02 -13.37 13.93
C ILE A 40 -13.62 -13.57 13.32
N ARG A 41 -12.70 -14.18 14.08
CA ARG A 41 -11.34 -14.45 13.59
C ARG A 41 -11.34 -15.36 12.36
N HIS A 42 -12.20 -16.38 12.36
CA HIS A 42 -12.30 -17.28 11.21
C HIS A 42 -12.85 -16.54 9.98
N SER A 43 -13.91 -15.74 10.14
CA SER A 43 -14.46 -14.93 9.05
C SER A 43 -13.47 -13.91 8.51
N GLU A 44 -12.70 -13.27 9.40
CA GLU A 44 -11.64 -12.34 9.01
C GLU A 44 -10.55 -13.07 8.21
N GLN A 45 -10.09 -14.22 8.68
CA GLN A 45 -9.06 -15.01 8.01
C GLN A 45 -9.45 -15.37 6.58
N VAL A 46 -10.70 -15.81 6.36
CA VAL A 46 -11.20 -16.14 5.01
C VAL A 46 -11.18 -14.91 4.09
N LEU A 47 -11.56 -13.73 4.60
CA LEU A 47 -11.53 -12.49 3.82
C LEU A 47 -10.09 -12.01 3.54
N LEU A 48 -9.18 -12.19 4.50
CA LEU A 48 -7.76 -11.87 4.32
C LEU A 48 -7.13 -12.76 3.25
N GLU A 49 -7.40 -14.07 3.28
CA GLU A 49 -6.93 -15.01 2.26
C GLU A 49 -7.45 -14.64 0.87
N ALA A 50 -8.74 -14.30 0.76
CA ALA A 50 -9.32 -13.83 -0.50
C ALA A 50 -8.64 -12.55 -1.02
N GLN A 51 -8.40 -11.56 -0.14
CA GLN A 51 -7.70 -10.33 -0.51
C GLN A 51 -6.27 -10.60 -0.98
N VAL A 52 -5.52 -11.49 -0.31
CA VAL A 52 -4.16 -11.87 -0.71
C VAL A 52 -4.15 -12.51 -2.10
N ILE A 53 -5.13 -13.37 -2.40
CA ILE A 53 -5.27 -13.99 -3.73
C ILE A 53 -5.51 -12.94 -4.81
N GLU A 54 -6.42 -11.98 -4.58
CA GLU A 54 -6.69 -10.93 -5.57
C GLU A 54 -5.51 -9.98 -5.75
N LEU A 55 -4.82 -9.60 -4.67
CA LEU A 55 -3.59 -8.81 -4.77
C LEU A 55 -2.53 -9.53 -5.60
N LYS A 56 -2.36 -10.85 -5.41
CA LYS A 56 -1.45 -11.65 -6.23
C LYS A 56 -1.86 -11.66 -7.70
N ARG A 57 -3.16 -11.78 -8.01
CA ARG A 57 -3.64 -11.70 -9.41
C ARG A 57 -3.33 -10.36 -10.05
N ILE A 58 -3.47 -9.27 -9.29
CA ILE A 58 -3.09 -7.92 -9.76
C ILE A 58 -1.59 -7.89 -10.05
N THR A 59 -0.74 -8.33 -9.12
CA THR A 59 0.72 -8.32 -9.34
C THR A 59 1.15 -9.20 -10.51
N ASP A 60 0.53 -10.37 -10.69
CA ASP A 60 0.84 -11.28 -11.80
C ASP A 60 0.40 -10.67 -13.16
N ALA A 61 -0.75 -9.97 -13.19
CA ALA A 61 -1.22 -9.27 -14.38
C ALA A 61 -0.28 -8.11 -14.76
N LEU A 62 0.16 -7.31 -13.78
CA LEU A 62 1.11 -6.22 -13.97
C LEU A 62 2.47 -6.72 -14.49
N ALA A 63 2.96 -7.85 -13.98
CA ALA A 63 4.20 -8.46 -14.43
C ALA A 63 4.10 -9.00 -15.86
N THR A 64 2.89 -9.41 -16.29
CA THR A 64 2.63 -9.91 -17.64
C THR A 64 2.50 -8.78 -18.64
N ASP A 65 1.57 -7.86 -18.39
CA ASP A 65 1.36 -6.66 -19.20
C ASP A 65 0.56 -5.60 -18.40
N ALA A 66 1.25 -4.60 -17.89
CA ALA A 66 0.68 -3.49 -17.12
C ALA A 66 -0.33 -2.65 -17.92
N ARG A 67 -0.44 -2.84 -19.24
CA ARG A 67 -1.50 -2.24 -20.06
C ARG A 67 -2.91 -2.72 -19.68
N CYS A 68 -3.04 -3.78 -18.90
CA CYS A 68 -4.31 -4.17 -18.30
C CYS A 68 -4.94 -3.04 -17.46
N CYS A 69 -4.17 -2.06 -17.01
CA CYS A 69 -4.64 -0.88 -16.29
C CYS A 69 -5.20 0.24 -17.18
N LEU A 70 -4.88 0.28 -18.48
CA LEU A 70 -5.33 1.37 -19.37
C LEU A 70 -6.85 1.59 -19.41
N PRO A 71 -7.70 0.55 -19.47
CA PRO A 71 -9.14 0.75 -19.52
C PRO A 71 -9.76 1.00 -18.14
N THR A 72 -9.00 1.02 -17.05
CA THR A 72 -9.59 1.10 -15.70
C THR A 72 -10.01 2.53 -15.36
N PRO A 73 -11.17 2.71 -14.69
CA PRO A 73 -11.59 4.03 -14.25
C PRO A 73 -10.62 4.63 -13.22
N GLU A 74 -9.93 3.79 -12.44
CA GLU A 74 -8.95 4.21 -11.44
C GLU A 74 -7.73 4.87 -12.07
N LEU A 75 -7.20 4.35 -13.19
CA LEU A 75 -6.08 4.99 -13.89
C LEU A 75 -6.54 6.32 -14.52
N LYS A 76 -7.75 6.37 -15.08
CA LYS A 76 -8.31 7.61 -15.64
C LYS A 76 -8.45 8.70 -14.57
N ALA A 77 -8.96 8.34 -13.39
CA ALA A 77 -9.04 9.24 -12.25
C ALA A 77 -7.65 9.71 -11.79
N PHE A 78 -6.66 8.80 -11.78
CA PHE A 78 -5.29 9.12 -11.44
C PHE A 78 -4.65 10.14 -12.39
N VAL A 79 -4.84 9.98 -13.70
CA VAL A 79 -4.33 10.94 -14.71
C VAL A 79 -4.96 12.31 -14.52
N GLN A 80 -6.25 12.37 -14.19
CA GLN A 80 -6.94 13.64 -13.89
C GLN A 80 -6.37 14.31 -12.63
N GLU A 81 -6.09 13.53 -11.58
CA GLU A 81 -5.45 14.01 -10.34
C GLU A 81 -4.07 14.63 -10.63
N LEU A 82 -3.23 13.94 -11.41
CA LEU A 82 -1.90 14.43 -11.79
C LEU A 82 -1.95 15.76 -12.56
N LYS A 83 -2.95 15.95 -13.42
CA LYS A 83 -3.11 17.20 -14.19
C LYS A 83 -3.52 18.40 -13.34
N GLN A 84 -4.28 18.17 -12.27
CA GLN A 84 -4.73 19.24 -11.38
C GLN A 84 -3.60 19.74 -10.47
N ASN A 85 -2.67 18.84 -10.12
CA ASN A 85 -1.52 19.16 -9.29
C ASN A 85 -0.40 19.81 -10.13
N LYS A 86 -0.41 21.15 -10.20
CA LYS A 86 0.71 21.90 -10.79
C LYS A 86 1.96 21.68 -9.93
N SER A 87 3.05 21.27 -10.57
CA SER A 87 4.35 21.27 -9.88
C SER A 87 4.70 22.72 -9.53
N ASN A 88 4.91 22.99 -8.24
CA ASN A 88 5.31 24.31 -7.75
C ASN A 88 6.83 24.55 -7.89
N ASN A 89 7.59 23.58 -8.43
CA ASN A 89 9.03 23.69 -8.50
C ASN A 89 9.50 24.35 -9.80
N TRP A 90 10.28 25.43 -9.67
CA TRP A 90 10.72 26.29 -10.77
C TRP A 90 11.66 25.58 -11.76
N TYR A 91 12.33 24.49 -11.34
CA TYR A 91 13.13 23.62 -12.20
C TYR A 91 12.29 22.72 -13.14
N THR A 92 11.00 22.51 -12.83
CA THR A 92 10.08 21.62 -13.59
C THR A 92 9.14 22.37 -14.53
N ARG A 93 9.47 23.62 -14.86
CA ARG A 93 8.74 24.38 -15.88
C ARG A 93 8.93 23.81 -17.31
N GLN A 94 9.69 22.73 -17.45
CA GLN A 94 9.82 21.99 -18.69
C GLN A 94 8.55 21.13 -18.91
N SER A 95 7.81 21.53 -19.93
CA SER A 95 6.60 20.92 -20.50
C SER A 95 5.41 20.75 -19.56
N GLU A 96 4.38 21.58 -19.76
CA GLU A 96 3.01 21.19 -19.41
C GLU A 96 2.76 19.79 -19.99
N THR A 97 2.38 18.83 -19.16
CA THR A 97 2.10 17.46 -19.59
C THR A 97 0.94 17.47 -20.59
N ILE A 98 1.25 17.38 -21.89
CA ILE A 98 0.25 17.26 -22.96
C ILE A 98 -0.09 15.78 -23.16
N ILE A 99 -0.53 15.12 -22.09
CA ILE A 99 -0.98 13.73 -22.15
C ILE A 99 -2.49 13.69 -22.37
N PRO A 100 -3.02 12.87 -23.30
CA PRO A 100 -4.46 12.66 -23.44
C PRO A 100 -5.10 12.20 -22.12
N GLU A 101 -6.30 12.69 -21.79
CA GLU A 101 -7.00 12.29 -20.55
C GLU A 101 -7.39 10.82 -20.51
N ASP A 102 -7.56 10.20 -21.68
CA ASP A 102 -7.96 8.81 -21.78
C ASP A 102 -6.73 7.91 -22.02
N PRO A 103 -6.36 7.06 -21.04
CA PRO A 103 -5.21 6.18 -21.20
C PRO A 103 -5.35 5.14 -22.31
N THR A 104 -6.58 4.87 -22.76
CA THR A 104 -6.83 3.92 -23.84
C THR A 104 -6.43 4.45 -25.21
N THR A 105 -6.24 5.77 -25.36
CA THR A 105 -5.83 6.41 -26.62
C THR A 105 -4.34 6.73 -26.68
N TRP A 106 -3.58 6.33 -25.66
CA TRP A 106 -2.14 6.56 -25.56
C TRP A 106 -1.36 5.77 -26.61
N LEU A 107 -0.20 6.28 -27.01
CA LEU A 107 0.71 5.57 -27.89
C LEU A 107 1.11 4.21 -27.28
N LEU A 108 1.29 4.20 -25.96
CA LEU A 108 1.54 3.02 -25.14
C LEU A 108 0.54 1.87 -25.41
N ALA A 109 -0.74 2.18 -25.68
CA ALA A 109 -1.77 1.18 -25.99
C ALA A 109 -1.54 0.46 -27.34
N THR A 110 -0.77 1.08 -28.24
CA THR A 110 -0.52 0.59 -29.61
C THR A 110 0.78 -0.19 -29.74
N LEU A 111 1.60 -0.25 -28.69
CA LEU A 111 2.88 -0.95 -28.73
C LEU A 111 2.70 -2.45 -29.02
N GLU A 112 3.60 -3.02 -29.82
CA GLU A 112 3.59 -4.45 -30.08
C GLU A 112 4.17 -5.25 -28.90
N LEU A 113 5.13 -4.66 -28.19
CA LEU A 113 5.82 -5.30 -27.07
C LEU A 113 5.02 -5.19 -25.76
N PRO A 114 4.99 -6.25 -24.92
CA PRO A 114 4.36 -6.18 -23.60
C PRO A 114 5.18 -5.31 -22.64
N ILE A 115 4.47 -4.69 -21.69
CA ILE A 115 5.08 -3.86 -20.64
C ILE A 115 4.93 -4.59 -19.31
N GLY A 116 5.98 -5.26 -18.85
CA GLY A 116 5.97 -5.93 -17.55
C GLY A 116 6.42 -4.98 -16.44
N ILE A 117 5.71 -4.97 -15.31
CA ILE A 117 6.15 -4.27 -14.10
C ILE A 117 6.11 -5.23 -12.92
N SER A 118 7.26 -5.43 -12.26
CA SER A 118 7.41 -6.48 -11.24
C SER A 118 8.44 -6.11 -10.16
N ASN A 119 8.73 -7.06 -9.26
CA ASN A 119 9.80 -6.97 -8.27
C ASN A 119 9.73 -5.73 -7.35
N TYR A 120 8.52 -5.26 -7.04
CA TYR A 120 8.32 -4.14 -6.13
C TYR A 120 8.83 -4.47 -4.73
N GLN A 121 9.71 -3.62 -4.20
CA GLN A 121 10.29 -3.75 -2.87
C GLN A 121 10.44 -2.36 -2.24
N THR A 122 10.15 -2.24 -0.95
CA THR A 122 10.45 -1.03 -0.17
C THR A 122 11.81 -1.18 0.50
N LEU A 123 12.60 -0.12 0.51
CA LEU A 123 13.95 -0.07 1.03
C LEU A 123 14.06 1.04 2.07
N GLU A 124 14.91 0.81 3.07
CA GLU A 124 15.28 1.79 4.08
C GLU A 124 16.80 1.83 4.15
N ASP A 125 17.38 3.02 3.96
CA ASP A 125 18.79 3.29 4.16
C ASP A 125 18.94 4.27 5.34
N PRO A 126 19.35 3.79 6.52
CA PRO A 126 19.48 4.63 7.70
C PRO A 126 20.70 5.57 7.66
N ASP A 127 21.65 5.31 6.75
CA ASP A 127 22.94 6.01 6.66
C ASP A 127 23.07 6.77 5.32
N ALA A 128 21.95 7.01 4.62
CA ALA A 128 21.94 7.76 3.38
C ALA A 128 22.52 9.17 3.60
N TYR A 129 23.27 9.67 2.62
CA TYR A 129 23.95 10.96 2.71
C TYR A 129 23.60 11.80 1.49
N ASP A 130 23.07 13.00 1.72
CA ASP A 130 23.09 14.04 0.70
C ASP A 130 24.34 14.91 0.87
N ASP A 131 24.56 15.84 -0.04
CA ASP A 131 25.71 16.75 -0.04
C ASP A 131 25.86 17.61 1.23
N GLU A 132 24.84 17.65 2.09
CA GLU A 132 24.83 18.42 3.34
C GLU A 132 24.92 17.54 4.60
N ARG A 133 24.21 16.41 4.66
CA ARG A 133 24.07 15.61 5.90
C ARG A 133 23.49 14.20 5.71
N THR A 134 23.73 13.36 6.71
CA THR A 134 23.13 12.02 6.81
C THR A 134 21.64 12.11 7.13
N HIS A 135 20.85 11.21 6.57
CA HIS A 135 19.41 11.08 6.77
C HIS A 135 18.96 9.62 6.59
N ILE A 136 17.79 9.29 7.12
CA ILE A 136 17.13 8.02 6.79
C ILE A 136 16.38 8.20 5.49
N LEU A 137 16.74 7.44 4.45
CA LEU A 137 16.08 7.43 3.16
C LEU A 137 15.13 6.23 3.07
N TYR A 138 13.88 6.51 2.73
CA TYR A 138 12.92 5.51 2.31
C TYR A 138 12.69 5.60 0.80
N SER A 139 12.91 4.49 0.13
CA SER A 139 12.70 4.34 -1.31
C SER A 139 11.90 3.08 -1.61
N TYR A 140 11.42 2.97 -2.83
CA TYR A 140 11.01 1.68 -3.38
C TYR A 140 11.76 1.41 -4.68
N SER A 141 11.94 0.14 -5.00
CA SER A 141 12.45 -0.28 -6.29
C SER A 141 11.49 -1.22 -6.99
N LEU A 142 11.46 -1.18 -8.31
CA LEU A 142 10.69 -2.07 -9.17
C LEU A 142 11.46 -2.35 -10.47
N SER A 143 11.05 -3.41 -11.17
CA SER A 143 11.51 -3.73 -12.52
C SER A 143 10.50 -3.24 -13.54
N LEU A 144 10.95 -2.51 -14.55
CA LEU A 144 10.20 -2.20 -15.76
C LEU A 144 10.81 -3.00 -16.92
N LYS A 145 10.00 -3.85 -17.55
CA LYS A 145 10.39 -4.68 -18.69
C LYS A 145 9.61 -4.26 -19.93
N LEU A 146 10.31 -4.07 -21.04
CA LEU A 146 9.73 -3.79 -22.35
C LEU A 146 10.40 -4.70 -23.38
N GLY A 147 9.66 -5.69 -23.89
CA GLY A 147 10.25 -6.76 -24.70
C GLY A 147 11.27 -7.58 -23.90
N ASP A 148 12.52 -7.64 -24.35
CA ASP A 148 13.60 -8.39 -23.69
C ASP A 148 14.47 -7.53 -22.76
N THR A 149 14.27 -6.21 -22.75
CA THR A 149 15.04 -5.27 -21.91
C THR A 149 14.31 -5.02 -20.61
N GLU A 150 15.05 -5.07 -19.49
CA GLU A 150 14.56 -4.82 -18.15
C GLU A 150 15.42 -3.75 -17.47
N TYR A 151 14.76 -2.72 -16.93
CA TYR A 151 15.37 -1.67 -16.13
C TYR A 151 14.88 -1.74 -14.69
N ARG A 152 15.80 -1.59 -13.74
CA ARG A 152 15.45 -1.40 -12.33
C ARG A 152 15.29 0.09 -12.07
N ILE A 153 14.11 0.49 -11.61
CA ILE A 153 13.79 1.87 -11.24
C ILE A 153 13.83 1.95 -9.71
N GLU A 154 14.57 2.92 -9.17
CA GLU A 154 14.60 3.19 -7.73
C GLU A 154 14.09 4.61 -7.45
N VAL A 155 13.10 4.71 -6.58
CA VAL A 155 12.35 5.93 -6.33
C VAL A 155 12.39 6.30 -4.84
N PRO A 156 13.18 7.30 -4.46
CA PRO A 156 13.06 8.00 -3.19
C PRO A 156 11.66 8.59 -3.01
N TYR A 157 11.04 8.35 -1.85
CA TYR A 157 9.74 8.97 -1.53
C TYR A 157 9.72 9.68 -0.18
N LYS A 158 10.65 9.38 0.74
CA LYS A 158 10.72 10.05 2.03
C LYS A 158 12.14 10.11 2.57
N ARG A 159 12.48 11.26 3.15
CA ARG A 159 13.75 11.50 3.85
C ARG A 159 13.43 11.99 5.26
N ILE A 160 14.12 11.44 6.26
CA ILE A 160 14.02 11.91 7.65
C ILE A 160 15.41 12.34 8.11
N TYR A 161 15.58 13.63 8.37
CA TYR A 161 16.84 14.20 8.87
C TYR A 161 16.89 14.17 10.40
N ASN A 162 15.75 14.40 11.06
CA ASN A 162 15.60 14.33 12.50
C ASN A 162 14.10 14.26 12.88
N LEU A 163 13.79 14.19 14.18
CA LEU A 163 12.43 14.08 14.71
C LEU A 163 11.44 15.15 14.22
N ASN A 164 11.94 16.34 13.84
CA ASN A 164 11.12 17.48 13.44
C ASN A 164 11.25 17.83 11.95
N GLU A 165 12.08 17.09 11.21
CA GLU A 165 12.45 17.45 9.84
C GLU A 165 12.43 16.22 8.94
N SER A 166 11.43 16.18 8.07
CA SER A 166 11.28 15.18 7.03
C SER A 166 10.76 15.81 5.76
N THR A 167 11.19 15.28 4.62
CA THR A 167 10.70 15.65 3.29
C THR A 167 10.04 14.43 2.67
N GLU A 168 8.85 14.60 2.12
CA GLU A 168 8.13 13.56 1.37
C GLU A 168 7.95 14.02 -0.06
N SER A 169 8.29 13.17 -1.02
CA SER A 169 8.11 13.45 -2.44
C SER A 169 6.68 13.09 -2.83
N SER A 170 5.97 14.06 -3.40
CA SER A 170 4.68 13.81 -4.03
C SER A 170 4.84 12.81 -5.18
N LEU A 171 3.76 12.12 -5.53
CA LEU A 171 3.83 11.14 -6.62
C LEU A 171 4.16 11.80 -7.97
N LYS A 172 3.78 13.06 -8.17
CA LYS A 172 4.17 13.81 -9.36
C LYS A 172 5.69 14.04 -9.39
N GLU A 173 6.30 14.44 -8.27
CA GLU A 173 7.75 14.59 -8.18
C GLU A 173 8.47 13.25 -8.36
N GLN A 174 7.90 12.16 -7.83
CA GLN A 174 8.45 10.82 -8.05
C GLN A 174 8.49 10.45 -9.54
N ILE A 175 7.39 10.71 -10.26
CA ILE A 175 7.29 10.49 -11.71
C ILE A 175 8.30 11.36 -12.46
N ASP A 176 8.29 12.67 -12.19
CA ASP A 176 9.05 13.66 -12.94
C ASP A 176 10.57 13.53 -12.71
N TYR A 177 11.02 13.20 -11.48
CA TYR A 177 12.45 13.20 -11.12
C TYR A 177 13.12 11.83 -11.16
N TYR A 178 12.40 10.78 -10.76
CA TYR A 178 13.01 9.47 -10.56
C TYR A 178 12.59 8.46 -11.61
N ILE A 179 11.33 8.50 -12.06
CA ILE A 179 10.82 7.51 -13.03
C ILE A 179 11.12 7.92 -14.48
N SER A 180 10.91 9.20 -14.84
CA SER A 180 11.03 9.66 -16.23
C SER A 180 12.41 9.40 -16.83
N GLY A 181 13.48 9.68 -16.07
CA GLY A 181 14.86 9.47 -16.53
C GLY A 181 15.17 8.01 -16.85
N ASP A 182 14.75 7.08 -15.98
CA ASP A 182 14.98 5.65 -16.18
C ASP A 182 14.17 5.10 -17.35
N VAL A 183 12.93 5.57 -17.53
CA VAL A 183 12.09 5.22 -18.68
C VAL A 183 12.70 5.72 -19.99
N GLU A 184 13.19 6.97 -20.04
CA GLU A 184 13.92 7.47 -21.20
C GLU A 184 15.17 6.64 -21.50
N GLY A 185 15.91 6.24 -20.45
CA GLY A 185 17.06 5.35 -20.55
C GLY A 185 16.71 4.02 -21.22
N LEU A 186 15.65 3.35 -20.74
CA LEU A 186 15.12 2.12 -21.32
C LEU A 186 14.76 2.30 -22.80
N LEU A 187 14.01 3.35 -23.14
CA LEU A 187 13.58 3.61 -24.53
C LEU A 187 14.76 3.87 -25.46
N ARG A 188 15.82 4.53 -24.97
CA ARG A 188 17.07 4.73 -25.72
C ARG A 188 17.80 3.41 -25.93
N GLU A 189 17.85 2.52 -24.93
CA GLU A 189 18.51 1.22 -25.04
C GLU A 189 17.88 0.33 -26.12
N ILE A 190 16.55 0.31 -26.19
CA ILE A 190 15.84 -0.45 -27.24
C ILE A 190 15.82 0.27 -28.60
N ASN A 191 16.49 1.42 -28.73
CA ASN A 191 16.52 2.26 -29.93
C ASN A 191 15.11 2.65 -30.43
N TYR A 192 14.20 3.00 -29.51
CA TYR A 192 12.85 3.41 -29.87
C TYR A 192 12.87 4.72 -30.70
N PRO A 193 11.98 4.90 -31.70
CA PRO A 193 11.97 6.09 -32.55
C PRO A 193 11.89 7.42 -31.78
N GLU A 194 12.88 8.29 -31.98
CA GLU A 194 13.01 9.58 -31.28
C GLU A 194 11.78 10.48 -31.42
N ALA A 195 11.08 10.41 -32.55
CA ALA A 195 9.85 11.17 -32.82
C ALA A 195 8.73 10.90 -31.81
N GLU A 196 8.71 9.68 -31.24
CA GLU A 196 7.67 9.21 -30.33
C GLU A 196 8.18 9.00 -28.89
N THR A 197 9.50 8.94 -28.69
CA THR A 197 10.15 8.68 -27.40
C THR A 197 9.65 9.59 -26.29
N ASN A 198 9.50 10.90 -26.54
CA ASN A 198 9.06 11.83 -25.50
C ASN A 198 7.63 11.54 -25.03
N GLN A 199 6.71 11.25 -25.96
CA GLN A 199 5.32 10.92 -25.61
C GLN A 199 5.27 9.59 -24.86
N LEU A 200 5.92 8.56 -25.40
CA LEU A 200 5.91 7.24 -24.80
C LEU A 200 6.56 7.22 -23.42
N ALA A 201 7.65 7.98 -23.24
CA ALA A 201 8.31 8.11 -21.94
C ALA A 201 7.33 8.65 -20.90
N GLN A 202 6.63 9.75 -21.20
CA GLN A 202 5.69 10.32 -20.26
C GLN A 202 4.52 9.37 -19.94
N GLU A 203 3.95 8.70 -20.95
CA GLU A 203 2.86 7.73 -20.76
C GLU A 203 3.30 6.53 -19.90
N LEU A 204 4.49 5.98 -20.17
CA LEU A 204 5.09 4.89 -19.38
C LEU A 204 5.38 5.32 -17.95
N SER A 205 5.95 6.51 -17.74
CA SER A 205 6.26 7.00 -16.39
C SER A 205 5.00 7.19 -15.55
N ILE A 206 3.89 7.67 -16.15
CA ILE A 206 2.60 7.74 -15.47
C ILE A 206 2.07 6.35 -15.13
N LEU A 207 2.15 5.38 -16.06
CA LEU A 207 1.73 4.01 -15.80
C LEU A 207 2.53 3.39 -14.64
N VAL A 208 3.86 3.54 -14.65
CA VAL A 208 4.73 3.08 -13.56
C VAL A 208 4.34 3.75 -12.24
N GLY A 209 4.18 5.07 -12.22
CA GLY A 209 3.76 5.82 -11.03
C GLY A 209 2.36 5.44 -10.53
N TYR A 210 1.44 5.06 -11.40
CA TYR A 210 0.13 4.53 -10.97
C TYR A 210 0.26 3.14 -10.34
N VAL A 211 1.06 2.27 -10.97
CA VAL A 211 1.25 0.89 -10.53
C VAL A 211 1.88 0.79 -9.14
N THR A 212 2.69 1.77 -8.72
CA THR A 212 3.21 1.82 -7.34
C THR A 212 2.10 1.97 -6.30
N LYS A 213 1.00 2.68 -6.61
CA LYS A 213 -0.20 2.71 -5.74
C LYS A 213 -0.84 1.33 -5.60
N LEU A 214 -0.82 0.52 -6.67
CA LEU A 214 -1.35 -0.85 -6.64
C LEU A 214 -0.46 -1.77 -5.81
N PHE A 215 0.86 -1.67 -5.93
CA PHE A 215 1.79 -2.45 -5.10
C PHE A 215 1.75 -2.07 -3.61
N ALA A 216 1.38 -0.83 -3.29
CA ALA A 216 1.22 -0.38 -1.91
C ALA A 216 -0.05 -0.91 -1.23
N LEU A 217 -0.97 -1.56 -1.98
CA LEU A 217 -2.18 -2.16 -1.41
C LEU A 217 -1.81 -3.30 -0.45
N LYS A 218 -2.45 -3.31 0.71
CA LYS A 218 -2.29 -4.35 1.74
C LYS A 218 -3.66 -4.88 2.16
N PRO A 219 -3.78 -6.18 2.50
CA PRO A 219 -5.02 -6.70 3.08
C PRO A 219 -5.39 -5.91 4.33
N ARG A 220 -6.68 -5.59 4.47
CA ARG A 220 -7.18 -4.88 5.65
C ARG A 220 -7.32 -5.85 6.81
N THR A 221 -6.59 -5.62 7.89
CA THR A 221 -6.74 -6.32 9.17
C THR A 221 -7.52 -5.48 10.18
N ALA A 222 -8.31 -6.12 11.02
CA ALA A 222 -8.96 -5.53 12.17
C ALA A 222 -8.25 -5.99 13.46
N SER A 223 -7.95 -5.06 14.35
CA SER A 223 -7.51 -5.40 15.71
C SER A 223 -8.69 -5.30 16.67
N PHE A 224 -8.88 -6.35 17.47
CA PHE A 224 -9.80 -6.32 18.61
C PHE A 224 -9.05 -6.80 19.85
N GLU A 225 -8.77 -5.87 20.76
CA GLU A 225 -8.19 -6.18 22.07
C GLU A 225 -9.30 -6.27 23.10
N TYR A 226 -9.50 -7.47 23.66
CA TYR A 226 -10.36 -7.65 24.82
C TYR A 226 -9.49 -7.62 26.07
N ILE A 227 -9.52 -6.52 26.81
CA ILE A 227 -8.91 -6.44 28.15
C ILE A 227 -9.86 -7.13 29.11
N SER A 228 -9.64 -8.43 29.34
CA SER A 228 -10.21 -9.13 30.49
C SER A 228 -9.59 -8.51 31.73
N THR A 229 -10.33 -7.68 32.46
CA THR A 229 -9.95 -7.28 33.82
C THR A 229 -9.89 -8.53 34.69
N GLN A 230 -8.68 -9.08 34.85
CA GLN A 230 -8.37 -9.90 36.02
C GLN A 230 -8.37 -8.95 37.22
N GLN A 231 -9.42 -9.03 38.04
CA GLN A 231 -9.37 -8.63 39.45
C GLN A 231 -9.22 -9.89 40.28
#